data_AF-A0A6B3GVA7-F1
#
_entry.id   AF-A0A6B3GVA7-F1
#
_cell.length_a   1.000
_cell.length_b   1.000
_cell.length_c   1.000
_cell.angle_alpha   90.00
_cell.angle_beta   90.00
_cell.angle_gamma   90.00
#
_symmetry.space_group_name_H-M   'P 1'
#
loop_
_entity.id
_entity.type
_entity.pdbx_description
1 polymer ?
#
loop_
_entity_poly.entity_id
_entity_poly.type
_entity_poly.pdbx_seq_one_letter_code
_entity_poly.pdbx_strand_id
1 'polypeptide(L)'
;EDVRRVACVGAGVIGGGWAAHFLARGYDVTAWDPAPDAAVRLRRLIAAAWPALEQLGLADGASQDRLTVTATLEEAVAEAQFVQ
;
A
#
# COMPACT_ATOMS: atom_id res chain seq x y z
N GLU A 1 9.94 11.48 14.29
CA GLU A 1 8.53 11.62 13.91
C GLU A 1 7.95 10.23 13.69
N ASP A 2 6.71 9.98 14.11
CA ASP A 2 6.04 8.71 13.86
C ASP A 2 5.32 8.76 12.52
N VAL A 3 5.84 7.99 11.55
CA VAL A 3 5.16 7.72 10.28
C VAL A 3 3.94 6.84 10.56
N ARG A 4 2.79 7.20 9.99
CA ARG A 4 1.54 6.43 10.02
C ARG A 4 0.92 6.29 8.64
N ARG A 5 1.04 7.33 7.79
CA ARG A 5 0.57 7.31 6.41
C ARG A 5 1.73 7.27 5.42
N VAL A 6 1.68 6.28 4.53
CA VAL A 6 2.67 6.06 3.48
C VAL A 6 2.01 6.19 2.10
N ALA A 7 2.62 6.95 1.20
CA ALA A 7 2.27 6.93 -0.21
C ALA A 7 3.19 5.98 -0.98
N CYS A 8 2.61 5.13 -1.84
CA CYS A 8 3.34 4.34 -2.83
C CYS A 8 3.06 4.87 -4.24
N VAL A 9 4.09 5.39 -4.89
CA VAL A 9 4.03 5.93 -6.25
C VAL A 9 4.54 4.87 -7.22
N GLY A 10 3.62 4.29 -7.98
CA GLY A 10 3.84 3.11 -8.82
C GLY A 10 3.38 1.83 -8.14
N ALA A 11 2.51 1.09 -8.82
CA ALA A 11 1.85 -0.13 -8.35
C ALA A 11 2.31 -1.39 -9.12
N GLY A 12 3.54 -1.35 -9.65
CA GLY A 12 4.22 -2.51 -10.23
C GLY A 12 4.61 -3.55 -9.17
N VAL A 13 5.42 -4.54 -9.56
CA VAL A 13 5.82 -5.64 -8.65
C VAL A 13 6.48 -5.12 -7.37
N ILE A 14 7.42 -4.18 -7.49
CA ILE A 14 8.15 -3.63 -6.34
C ILE A 14 7.25 -2.73 -5.49
N GLY A 15 6.52 -1.80 -6.11
CA GLY A 15 5.62 -0.90 -5.39
C GLY A 15 4.48 -1.64 -4.68
N GLY A 16 3.93 -2.67 -5.32
CA GLY A 16 2.92 -3.55 -4.70
C GLY A 16 3.46 -4.37 -3.53
N GLY A 17 4.71 -4.83 -3.62
CA GLY A 17 5.39 -5.48 -2.49
C GLY A 17 5.56 -4.55 -1.29
N TRP A 18 5.95 -3.30 -1.53
CA TRP A 18 6.04 -2.28 -0.48
C TRP A 18 4.69 -1.93 0.12
N ALA A 19 3.66 -1.73 -0.72
CA ALA A 19 2.30 -1.48 -0.24
C ALA A 19 1.82 -2.64 0.67
N ALA A 20 2.01 -3.89 0.25
CA ALA A 20 1.67 -5.06 1.05
C ALA A 20 2.44 -5.08 2.39
N HIS A 21 3.74 -4.80 2.35
CA HIS A 21 4.58 -4.72 3.54
C HIS A 21 4.09 -3.65 4.52
N PHE A 22 3.79 -2.44 4.05
CA PHE A 22 3.31 -1.36 4.90
C PHE A 22 1.93 -1.67 5.51
N LEU A 23 1.02 -2.25 4.74
CA LEU A 23 -0.28 -2.70 5.26
C LEU A 23 -0.11 -3.76 6.35
N ALA A 24 0.78 -4.74 6.16
CA ALA A 24 1.10 -5.76 7.16
C ALA A 24 1.76 -5.19 8.42
N ARG A 25 2.34 -3.99 8.33
CA ARG A 25 2.93 -3.24 9.45
C ARG A 25 1.95 -2.27 10.12
N GLY A 26 0.69 -2.21 9.67
CA GLY A 26 -0.36 -1.39 10.28
C GLY A 26 -0.43 0.07 9.76
N TYR A 27 0.32 0.41 8.72
CA TYR A 27 0.28 1.75 8.13
C TYR A 27 -1.01 1.98 7.33
N ASP A 28 -1.43 3.23 7.22
CA ASP A 28 -2.38 3.66 6.20
C ASP A 28 -1.62 3.88 4.89
N VAL A 29 -2.04 3.23 3.81
CA VAL A 29 -1.35 3.28 2.52
C VAL A 29 -2.22 3.97 1.49
N THR A 30 -1.71 5.06 0.93
CA THR A 30 -2.21 5.61 -0.34
C THR A 30 -1.35 5.10 -1.48
N ALA A 31 -1.95 4.81 -2.63
CA ALA A 31 -1.22 4.37 -3.80
C ALA A 31 -1.72 5.06 -5.06
N TRP A 32 -0.80 5.40 -5.96
CA TRP A 32 -1.13 5.93 -7.29
C TRP A 32 -0.25 5.30 -8.35
N ASP A 33 -0.81 5.08 -9.54
CA ASP A 33 -0.10 4.61 -10.73
C ASP A 33 -0.87 5.10 -11.97
N PRO A 34 -0.18 5.52 -13.05
CA PRO A 34 -0.85 6.02 -14.25
C PRO A 34 -1.61 4.94 -15.04
N ALA A 35 -1.39 3.64 -14.78
CA ALA A 35 -2.09 2.58 -15.47
C ALA A 35 -3.56 2.46 -15.00
N PRO A 36 -4.53 2.40 -15.91
CA PRO A 36 -5.96 2.40 -15.56
C PRO A 36 -6.39 1.15 -14.78
N ASP A 37 -5.62 0.06 -14.86
CA ASP A 37 -5.88 -1.21 -14.19
C ASP A 37 -5.08 -1.40 -12.89
N ALA A 38 -4.27 -0.41 -12.50
CA ALA A 38 -3.36 -0.50 -11.37
C ALA A 38 -4.08 -0.83 -10.06
N ALA A 39 -5.24 -0.23 -9.81
CA ALA A 39 -6.00 -0.45 -8.58
C ALA A 39 -6.45 -1.92 -8.41
N VAL A 40 -6.78 -2.59 -9.52
CA VAL A 40 -7.17 -4.01 -9.51
C VAL A 40 -5.94 -4.90 -9.37
N ARG A 41 -4.87 -4.60 -10.12
CA ARG A 41 -3.60 -5.33 -10.06
C ARG A 41 -2.96 -5.27 -8.68
N LEU A 42 -2.94 -4.10 -8.05
CA LEU A 42 -2.38 -3.88 -6.73
C LEU A 42 -3.11 -4.69 -5.67
N ARG A 43 -4.45 -4.62 -5.65
CA ARG A 43 -5.27 -5.41 -4.71
C ARG A 43 -5.06 -6.91 -4.89
N ARG A 44 -4.98 -7.39 -6.13
CA ARG A 44 -4.68 -8.80 -6.42
C ARG A 44 -3.30 -9.20 -5.92
N LEU A 45 -2.28 -8.36 -6.11
CA LEU A 45 -0.93 -8.62 -5.64
C LEU A 45 -0.89 -8.69 -4.12
N ILE A 46 -1.49 -7.72 -3.43
CA ILE A 46 -1.56 -7.70 -1.97
C ILE A 46 -2.29 -8.94 -1.44
N ALA A 47 -3.45 -9.26 -2.00
CA ALA A 47 -4.20 -10.45 -1.60
C ALA A 47 -3.41 -11.75 -1.80
N ALA A 48 -2.62 -11.84 -2.88
CA ALA A 48 -1.75 -13.01 -3.12
C ALA A 48 -0.55 -13.07 -2.15
N ALA A 49 -0.01 -11.93 -1.73
CA ALA A 49 1.09 -11.86 -0.78
C ALA A 49 0.65 -12.05 0.68
N TRP A 50 -0.61 -11.76 0.99
CA TRP A 50 -1.12 -11.70 2.37
C TRP A 50 -0.91 -12.98 3.19
N PRO A 51 -1.19 -14.20 2.67
CA PRO A 51 -0.98 -15.42 3.44
C PRO A 51 0.48 -15.62 3.89
N ALA A 52 1.45 -15.20 3.08
CA ALA A 52 2.86 -15.24 3.46
C ALA A 52 3.20 -14.20 4.54
N LEU A 53 2.59 -13.01 4.46
CA LEU A 53 2.75 -11.97 5.49
C LEU A 53 2.13 -12.39 6.83
N GLU A 54 1.00 -13.10 6.80
CA GLU A 54 0.40 -13.71 8.00
C GLU A 54 1.35 -14.73 8.65
N GLN A 55 2.01 -15.57 7.87
CA GLN A 55 3.01 -16.52 8.37
C GLN A 55 4.26 -15.83 8.95
N LEU A 56 4.64 -14.68 8.40
CA LEU A 56 5.77 -13.88 8.89
C LEU A 56 5.42 -13.04 10.14
N GLY A 57 4.12 -12.89 10.43
CA GLY A 57 3.60 -12.12 11.55
C GLY A 57 3.15 -10.72 11.12
N LEU A 58 1.93 -10.38 11.50
CA LEU A 58 1.33 -9.06 11.27
C LEU A 58 1.50 -8.15 12.50
N ALA A 59 1.58 -6.85 12.26
CA ALA A 59 1.47 -5.86 13.33
C ALA A 59 0.03 -5.72 13.81
N ASP A 60 -0.14 -5.15 15.01
CA ASP A 60 -1.44 -4.68 15.46
C ASP A 60 -2.01 -3.66 14.47
N GLY A 61 -3.28 -3.83 14.11
CA GLY A 61 -3.97 -2.97 13.14
C GLY A 61 -3.62 -3.22 11.67
N ALA A 62 -2.81 -4.24 11.36
CA ALA A 62 -2.58 -4.65 9.98
C ALA A 62 -3.89 -5.02 9.28
N SER A 63 -4.14 -4.44 8.11
CA SER A 63 -5.31 -4.76 7.29
C SER A 63 -5.10 -4.33 5.85
N GLN A 64 -5.60 -5.14 4.90
CA GLN A 64 -5.66 -4.78 3.48
C GLN A 64 -6.63 -3.62 3.21
N ASP A 65 -7.61 -3.40 4.10
CA ASP A 65 -8.61 -2.33 3.97
C ASP A 65 -8.02 -0.93 4.22
N ARG A 66 -6.79 -0.87 4.74
CA ARG A 66 -6.03 0.38 4.93
C ARG A 66 -5.37 0.87 3.63
N LEU A 67 -5.65 0.23 2.50
CA LEU A 67 -5.24 0.69 1.18
C LEU A 67 -6.30 1.60 0.55
N THR A 68 -5.88 2.82 0.20
CA THR A 68 -6.61 3.71 -0.70
C THR A 68 -5.84 3.88 -2.00
N VAL A 69 -6.46 3.58 -3.14
CA VAL A 69 -5.88 3.88 -4.45
C VAL A 69 -6.49 5.18 -4.96
N THR A 70 -5.68 6.20 -5.22
CA THR A 70 -6.12 7.55 -5.59
C THR A 70 -6.13 7.74 -7.10
N ALA A 71 -6.87 8.75 -7.58
CA ALA A 71 -6.95 9.04 -9.01
C ALA A 71 -5.75 9.86 -9.48
N THR A 72 -5.19 10.68 -8.61
CA THR A 72 -4.07 11.58 -8.91
C THR A 72 -2.89 11.35 -7.98
N LEU A 73 -1.71 11.75 -8.46
CA LEU A 73 -0.48 11.69 -7.66
C LEU A 73 -0.57 12.68 -6.48
N GLU A 74 -1.16 13.85 -6.73
CA GLU A 74 -1.40 14.90 -5.76
C GLU A 74 -2.23 14.39 -4.58
N GLU A 75 -3.31 13.63 -4.85
CA GLU A 75 -4.12 12.99 -3.80
C GLU A 75 -3.32 11.95 -3.01
N ALA A 76 -2.46 11.16 -3.66
CA ALA A 76 -1.70 10.11 -2.97
C ALA A 76 -0.74 10.70 -1.93
N VAL A 77 -0.08 11.81 -2.26
CA VAL A 77 0.98 12.40 -1.42
C VAL A 77 0.48 13.46 -0.45
N ALA A 78 -0.76 13.93 -0.57
CA ALA A 78 -1.30 15.07 0.17
C ALA A 78 -1.11 15.00 1.70
N GLU A 79 -1.23 13.80 2.28
CA GLU A 79 -1.11 13.57 3.72
C GLU A 79 -0.02 12.53 4.05
N ALA A 80 0.84 12.20 3.07
CA ALA A 80 1.87 11.19 3.26
C ALA A 80 3.00 11.74 4.14
N GLN A 81 3.42 10.94 5.11
CA GLN A 81 4.59 11.24 5.96
C GLN A 81 5.85 10.53 5.44
N PHE A 82 5.65 9.55 4.56
CA PHE A 82 6.70 8.86 3.83
C PHE A 82 6.20 8.54 2.41
N VAL A 83 7.08 8.68 1.41
CA VAL A 83 6.79 8.34 0.02
C VAL A 83 7.79 7.29 -0.44
N GLN A 84 7.27 6.17 -0.96
CA GLN A 84 8.02 5.13 -1.66
C GLN A 84 7.74 5.20 -3.16
#